data_AF-A0AAN7EF50-F1
#
_entry.id   AF-A0AAN7EF50-F1
#
_cell.length_a   1.000
_cell.length_b   1.000
_cell.length_c   1.000
_cell.angle_alpha   90.00
_cell.angle_beta   90.00
_cell.angle_gamma   90.00
#
_symmetry.space_group_name_H-M   'P 1'
#
loop_
_entity.id
_entity.type
_entity.pdbx_description
1 polymer ?
#
loop_
_entity_poly.entity_id
_entity_poly.type
_entity_poly.pdbx_seq_one_letter_code
_entity_poly.pdbx_strand_id
1 'polypeptide(L)'
;MLIRRFVYENVSKDDIHKLFPTEVLPELQILLTLLLQKFQLEWRDDLLKDQVSLPRLKAMTWDMANQDAESVDPVAVINLKLQNDAQSRSGELDVKFQLAQDTLETMLSSMYSIRGQLSNMDETSTRHLSQETNGV
;
A
#
# COMPACT_ATOMS: atom_id res chain seq x y z
N MET A 1 -0.93 -15.77 11.86
CA MET A 1 -0.56 -14.88 12.98
C MET A 1 -1.83 -14.33 13.60
N LEU A 2 -2.28 -14.89 14.74
CA LEU A 2 -3.58 -14.59 15.38
C LEU A 2 -3.75 -13.10 15.73
N ILE A 3 -2.71 -12.49 16.31
CA ILE A 3 -2.71 -11.07 16.70
C ILE A 3 -2.87 -10.17 15.47
N ARG A 4 -2.08 -10.41 14.42
CA ARG A 4 -2.16 -9.65 13.16
C ARG A 4 -3.55 -9.79 12.54
N ARG A 5 -4.10 -11.01 12.51
CA ARG A 5 -5.44 -11.26 11.97
C ARG A 5 -6.53 -10.53 12.77
N PHE A 6 -6.47 -10.59 14.10
CA PHE A 6 -7.45 -9.96 14.97
C PHE A 6 -7.45 -8.43 14.85
N VAL A 7 -6.27 -7.81 14.77
CA VAL A 7 -6.11 -6.34 14.64
C VAL A 7 -6.45 -5.84 13.24
N TYR A 8 -6.06 -6.55 12.16
CA TYR A 8 -6.31 -6.13 10.77
C TYR A 8 -7.75 -6.37 10.32
N GLU A 9 -8.35 -7.52 10.65
CA GLU A 9 -9.70 -7.89 10.18
C GLU A 9 -10.81 -7.23 11.01
N ASN A 10 -10.47 -6.44 12.04
CA ASN A 10 -11.40 -5.77 12.95
C ASN A 10 -12.51 -6.71 13.44
N VAL A 11 -12.11 -7.92 13.84
CA VAL A 11 -13.04 -9.00 14.20
C VAL A 11 -13.87 -8.57 15.41
N SER A 12 -15.19 -8.68 15.28
CA SER A 12 -16.13 -8.31 16.33
C SER A 12 -15.94 -9.19 17.57
N LYS A 13 -16.36 -8.70 18.75
CA LYS A 13 -16.30 -9.49 19.99
C LYS A 13 -17.10 -10.78 19.89
N ASP A 14 -18.14 -10.79 19.06
CA ASP A 14 -19.04 -11.92 18.86
C ASP A 14 -18.44 -12.97 17.92
N ASP A 15 -17.54 -12.56 17.03
CA ASP A 15 -16.89 -13.42 16.04
C ASP A 15 -15.52 -13.93 16.47
N ILE A 16 -14.98 -13.47 17.61
CA ILE A 16 -13.62 -13.82 18.05
C ILE A 16 -13.42 -15.32 18.25
N HIS A 17 -14.48 -16.03 18.62
CA HIS A 17 -14.47 -17.48 18.81
C HIS A 17 -14.14 -18.24 17.51
N LYS A 18 -14.40 -17.64 16.34
CA LYS A 18 -14.07 -18.20 15.01
C LYS A 18 -12.58 -18.16 14.70
N LEU A 19 -11.78 -17.43 15.48
CA LEU A 19 -10.33 -17.33 15.30
C LEU A 19 -9.57 -18.47 15.96
N PHE A 20 -10.20 -19.20 16.89
CA PHE A 20 -9.56 -20.28 17.63
C PHE A 20 -9.86 -21.64 16.99
N PRO A 21 -8.84 -22.50 16.83
CA PRO A 21 -9.04 -23.90 16.46
C PRO A 21 -9.83 -24.67 17.53
N THR A 22 -10.55 -25.73 17.12
CA THR A 22 -11.31 -26.61 18.01
C THR A 22 -10.45 -27.37 19.03
N GLU A 23 -9.15 -27.47 18.77
CA GLU A 23 -8.15 -28.12 19.62
C GLU A 23 -7.75 -27.27 20.83
N VAL A 24 -8.07 -25.97 20.83
CA VAL A 24 -7.74 -25.06 21.92
C VAL A 24 -8.79 -25.19 23.02
N LEU A 25 -8.36 -25.54 24.23
CA LEU A 25 -9.23 -25.68 25.40
C LEU A 25 -10.02 -24.38 25.69
N PRO A 26 -11.31 -24.48 26.12
CA PRO A 26 -12.15 -23.31 26.36
C PRO A 26 -11.55 -22.29 27.34
N GLU A 27 -10.89 -22.75 28.38
CA GLU A 27 -10.24 -21.90 29.39
C GLU A 27 -9.12 -21.07 28.77
N LEU A 28 -8.36 -21.68 27.87
CA LEU A 28 -7.29 -21.01 27.14
C LEU A 28 -7.86 -20.02 26.11
N GLN A 29 -8.97 -20.36 25.44
CA GLN A 29 -9.67 -19.45 24.53
C GLN A 29 -10.18 -18.19 25.26
N ILE A 30 -10.70 -18.33 26.48
CA ILE A 30 -11.13 -17.20 27.31
C ILE A 30 -9.95 -16.29 27.65
N LEU A 31 -8.85 -16.87 28.15
CA LEU A 31 -7.66 -16.10 28.49
C LEU A 31 -7.06 -15.39 27.27
N LEU A 32 -6.97 -16.07 26.13
CA LEU A 32 -6.52 -15.49 24.86
C LEU A 32 -7.46 -14.36 24.42
N THR A 33 -8.77 -14.55 24.49
CA THR A 33 -9.77 -13.53 24.15
C THR A 33 -9.59 -12.28 25.02
N LEU A 34 -9.42 -12.45 26.32
CA LEU A 34 -9.20 -11.34 27.26
C LEU A 34 -7.90 -10.59 26.97
N LEU A 35 -6.81 -11.31 26.70
CA LEU A 35 -5.53 -10.70 26.33
C LEU A 35 -5.64 -9.95 25.01
N LEU A 36 -6.20 -10.59 23.98
CA LEU A 36 -6.40 -10.01 22.67
C LEU A 36 -7.21 -8.71 22.78
N GLN A 37 -8.34 -8.73 23.49
CA GLN A 37 -9.22 -7.56 23.71
C GLN A 37 -8.51 -6.45 24.50
N LYS A 38 -7.76 -6.79 25.55
CA LYS A 38 -7.03 -5.83 26.39
C LYS A 38 -6.05 -4.99 25.58
N PHE A 39 -5.36 -5.61 24.64
CA PHE A 39 -4.31 -4.95 23.85
C PHE A 39 -4.79 -4.50 22.46
N GLN A 40 -6.07 -4.67 22.11
CA GLN A 40 -6.58 -4.26 20.79
C GLN A 40 -6.36 -2.80 20.47
N LEU A 41 -6.73 -1.92 21.40
CA LEU A 41 -6.70 -0.49 21.12
C LEU A 41 -5.26 -0.01 20.95
N GLU A 42 -4.33 -0.55 21.74
CA GLU A 42 -2.90 -0.28 21.66
C GLU A 42 -2.29 -0.81 20.36
N TRP A 43 -2.49 -2.08 20.02
CA TRP A 43 -1.97 -2.64 18.78
C TRP A 43 -2.57 -2.00 17.53
N ARG A 44 -3.82 -1.52 17.61
CA ARG A 44 -4.44 -0.76 16.53
C ARG A 44 -3.83 0.62 16.38
N ASP A 45 -3.55 1.30 17.49
CA ASP A 45 -2.86 2.59 17.48
C ASP A 45 -1.43 2.45 16.96
N ASP A 46 -0.72 1.39 17.37
CA ASP A 46 0.60 1.06 16.85
C ASP A 46 0.56 0.71 15.36
N LEU A 47 -0.47 -0.01 14.89
CA LEU A 47 -0.67 -0.27 13.47
C LEU A 47 -0.99 1.02 12.69
N LEU A 48 -1.77 1.93 13.26
CA LEU A 48 -2.06 3.23 12.65
C LEU A 48 -0.82 4.13 12.59
N LYS A 49 0.10 4.01 13.56
CA LYS A 49 1.40 4.70 13.56
C LYS A 49 2.39 4.06 12.59
N ASP A 50 2.35 2.73 12.46
CA ASP A 50 3.21 1.93 11.59
C ASP A 50 2.66 1.80 10.17
N GLN A 51 1.45 2.33 9.91
CA GLN A 51 0.98 2.60 8.56
C GLN A 51 1.92 3.63 7.96
N VAL A 52 2.96 3.13 7.28
CA VAL A 52 3.79 3.88 6.37
C VAL A 52 2.85 4.45 5.32
N SER A 53 2.40 5.68 5.55
CA SER A 53 1.68 6.44 4.54
C SER A 53 2.67 6.66 3.41
N LEU A 54 2.48 5.91 2.33
CA LEU A 54 3.23 6.16 1.13
C LEU A 54 2.87 7.57 0.65
N PRO A 55 3.87 8.44 0.44
CA PRO A 55 3.59 9.78 -0.05
C PRO A 55 2.86 9.67 -1.40
N ARG A 56 1.79 10.44 -1.54
CA ARG A 56 0.96 10.44 -2.76
C ARG A 56 1.39 11.57 -3.66
N LEU A 57 1.52 11.28 -4.95
CA LEU A 57 1.77 12.32 -5.95
C LEU A 57 0.53 13.21 -6.09
N LYS A 58 0.68 14.51 -5.82
CA LYS A 58 -0.38 15.53 -5.92
C LYS A 58 -0.29 16.32 -7.22
N ALA A 59 0.91 16.68 -7.63
CA ALA A 59 1.17 17.39 -8.88
C ALA A 59 2.54 17.01 -9.43
N MET A 60 2.68 17.11 -10.75
CA MET A 60 3.93 16.93 -11.46
C MET A 60 4.04 18.05 -12.49
N THR A 61 5.18 18.74 -12.52
CA THR A 61 5.51 19.71 -13.57
C THR A 61 6.85 19.35 -14.19
N TRP A 62 7.05 19.75 -15.44
CA TRP A 62 8.28 19.50 -16.17
C TRP A 62 8.76 20.79 -16.85
N ASP A 63 10.07 20.91 -16.98
CA ASP A 63 10.78 22.01 -17.64
C ASP A 63 12.00 21.44 -18.39
N MET A 64 12.63 22.19 -19.29
CA MET A 64 13.83 21.75 -20.02
C MET A 64 15.03 22.55 -19.50
N ALA A 65 16.05 21.87 -18.97
CA ALA A 65 17.25 22.54 -18.49
C ALA A 65 18.02 23.18 -19.65
N ASN A 66 18.43 24.44 -19.46
CA ASN A 66 19.40 25.20 -20.25
C ASN A 66 19.36 24.96 -21.77
N GLN A 67 18.47 25.68 -22.46
CA GLN A 67 18.54 25.89 -23.90
C GLN A 67 19.59 26.96 -24.29
N ASP A 68 20.78 26.92 -23.67
CA ASP A 68 21.92 27.62 -24.27
C ASP A 68 22.31 26.80 -25.50
N ALA A 69 22.38 27.45 -26.67
CA ALA A 69 22.28 26.87 -28.01
C ALA A 69 23.40 25.88 -28.44
N GLU A 70 24.12 25.25 -27.49
CA GLU A 70 25.25 24.33 -27.73
C GLU A 70 25.19 23.01 -26.94
N SER A 71 24.19 22.75 -26.10
CA SER A 71 24.09 21.42 -25.45
C SER A 71 23.47 20.38 -26.39
N VAL A 72 24.22 19.31 -26.67
CA VAL A 72 23.81 18.23 -27.59
C VAL A 72 22.79 17.28 -26.96
N ASP A 73 22.70 17.26 -25.62
CA ASP A 73 21.85 16.34 -24.87
C ASP A 73 20.79 17.11 -24.07
N PRO A 74 19.56 17.24 -24.58
CA PRO A 74 18.49 17.94 -23.88
C PRO A 74 18.09 17.17 -22.61
N VAL A 75 18.07 17.87 -21.47
CA VAL A 75 17.74 17.29 -20.17
C VAL A 75 16.40 17.85 -19.68
N ALA A 76 15.47 16.95 -19.36
CA ALA A 76 14.19 17.31 -18.75
C ALA A 76 14.36 17.46 -17.23
N VAL A 77 13.77 18.50 -16.66
CA VAL A 77 13.70 18.76 -15.23
C VAL A 77 12.31 18.43 -14.75
N ILE A 78 12.18 17.43 -13.87
CA ILE A 78 10.91 17.02 -13.30
C ILE A 78 10.79 17.54 -11.87
N ASN A 79 9.63 18.11 -11.55
CA ASN A 79 9.27 18.51 -10.18
C ASN A 79 8.01 17.73 -9.77
N LEU A 80 8.09 17.05 -8.63
CA LEU A 80 6.98 16.31 -8.03
C LEU A 80 6.57 17.00 -6.73
N LYS A 81 5.26 17.18 -6.56
CA LYS A 81 4.65 17.55 -5.28
C LYS A 81 4.06 16.32 -4.65
N LEU A 82 4.58 15.93 -3.49
CA LEU A 82 4.12 14.77 -2.74
C LEU A 82 3.36 15.21 -1.48
N GLN A 83 2.26 14.54 -1.20
CA GLN A 83 1.42 14.76 -0.02
C GLN A 83 1.57 13.57 0.94
N ASN A 84 1.79 13.86 2.22
CA ASN A 84 1.79 12.86 3.27
C ASN A 84 0.50 12.94 4.11
N ASP A 85 -0.34 11.90 4.02
CA ASP A 85 -1.65 11.85 4.67
C ASP A 85 -1.61 11.39 6.14
N ALA A 86 -0.47 10.88 6.66
CA ALA A 86 -0.39 10.36 8.04
C ALA A 86 -0.31 11.43 9.13
N GLN A 87 -0.04 12.70 8.80
CA GLN A 87 0.08 13.75 9.80
C GLN A 87 -1.07 14.74 9.72
N SER A 88 -1.64 15.06 10.88
CA SER A 88 -2.60 16.16 11.11
C SER A 88 -2.07 17.53 10.66
N ARG A 89 -0.79 17.62 10.30
CA ARG A 89 -0.18 18.69 9.50
C ARG A 89 0.24 18.09 8.15
N SER A 90 -0.63 18.19 7.15
CA SER A 90 -0.32 17.82 5.76
C SER A 90 0.86 18.64 5.27
N GLY A 91 2.08 18.09 5.34
CA GLY A 91 3.27 18.67 4.73
C GLY A 91 3.36 18.29 3.25
N GLU A 92 3.54 19.28 2.38
CA GLU A 92 3.93 19.03 0.99
C GLU A 92 5.44 18.85 0.92
N LEU A 93 5.88 17.79 0.22
CA LEU A 93 7.29 17.55 -0.10
C LEU A 93 7.50 17.80 -1.60
N ASP A 94 8.37 18.75 -1.92
CA ASP A 94 8.80 19.00 -3.29
C ASP A 94 10.07 18.19 -3.61
N VAL A 95 10.01 17.38 -4.65
CA VAL A 95 11.16 16.59 -5.15
C VAL A 95 11.48 17.06 -6.56
N LYS A 96 12.74 17.40 -6.81
CA LYS A 96 13.23 17.86 -8.12
C LYS A 96 14.39 17.00 -8.59
N PHE A 97 14.33 16.53 -9.83
CA PHE A 97 15.38 15.74 -10.46
C PHE A 97 15.44 15.97 -11.97
N GLN A 98 16.52 15.50 -12.58
CA GLN A 98 16.79 15.63 -14.00
C GLN A 98 16.73 14.26 -14.68
N LEU A 99 16.25 14.23 -15.92
CA LEU A 99 16.16 13.03 -16.75
C LEU A 99 16.77 13.32 -18.12
N ALA A 100 17.68 12.45 -18.55
CA ALA A 100 18.08 12.34 -19.94
C ALA A 100 17.03 11.55 -20.74
N GLN A 101 17.09 11.63 -22.07
CA GLN A 101 16.12 10.99 -22.97
C GLN A 101 16.00 9.47 -22.73
N ASP A 102 17.12 8.77 -22.69
CA ASP A 102 17.20 7.31 -22.49
C ASP A 102 16.58 6.87 -21.16
N THR A 103 16.79 7.66 -20.11
CA THR A 103 16.27 7.43 -18.76
C THR A 103 14.76 7.65 -18.74
N LEU A 104 14.26 8.68 -19.43
CA LEU A 104 12.83 8.94 -19.57
C LEU A 104 12.12 7.82 -20.34
N GLU A 105 12.71 7.33 -21.43
CA GLU A 105 12.18 6.19 -22.21
C GLU A 105 12.10 4.92 -21.36
N THR A 106 13.14 4.64 -20.56
CA THR A 106 13.16 3.52 -19.62
C THR A 106 12.07 3.66 -18.55
N MET A 107 11.89 4.87 -18.01
CA MET A 107 10.85 5.16 -17.02
C MET A 107 9.44 4.93 -17.59
N LEU A 108 9.17 5.41 -18.81
CA LEU A 108 7.88 5.23 -19.48
C LEU A 108 7.59 3.74 -19.76
N SER A 109 8.60 2.99 -20.18
CA SER A 109 8.50 1.54 -20.41
C SER A 109 8.14 0.80 -19.11
N SER A 110 8.78 1.18 -18.00
CA SER A 110 8.45 0.64 -16.67
C SER A 110 7.02 1.00 -16.24
N MET A 111 6.61 2.27 -16.40
CA MET A 111 5.25 2.70 -16.06
C MET A 111 4.17 1.96 -16.88
N TYR A 112 4.42 1.72 -18.16
CA TYR A 112 3.51 0.94 -19.00
C TYR A 112 3.41 -0.52 -18.53
N SER A 113 4.55 -1.13 -18.16
CA SER A 113 4.57 -2.48 -17.59
C SER A 113 3.80 -2.55 -16.26
N ILE A 114 4.02 -1.60 -15.35
CA ILE A 114 3.30 -1.50 -14.07
C ILE A 114 1.79 -1.36 -14.33
N ARG A 115 1.38 -0.50 -15.28
CA ARG A 115 -0.02 -0.35 -15.66
C ARG A 115 -0.63 -1.68 -16.12
N GLY A 116 0.09 -2.45 -16.95
CA GLY A 116 -0.37 -3.76 -17.41
C GLY A 116 -0.48 -4.78 -16.26
N GLN A 117 0.46 -4.78 -15.32
CA GLN A 117 0.39 -5.65 -14.14
C GLN A 117 -0.80 -5.32 -13.23
N LEU A 118 -1.04 -4.02 -12.99
CA LEU A 118 -2.15 -3.56 -12.16
C LEU A 118 -3.52 -3.84 -12.82
N SER A 119 -3.63 -3.73 -14.15
CA SER A 119 -4.89 -4.05 -14.86
C SER A 119 -5.19 -5.55 -14.86
N ASN A 120 -4.17 -6.39 -15.00
CA ASN A 120 -4.36 -7.85 -15.06
C ASN A 120 -4.66 -8.46 -13.67
N MET A 121 -4.30 -7.76 -12.59
CA MET A 121 -4.57 -8.21 -11.22
C MET A 121 -6.08 -8.23 -10.91
N ASP A 122 -6.86 -7.33 -11.52
CA ASP A 122 -8.33 -7.29 -11.38
C ASP A 122 -9.02 -8.52 -12.02
N GLU A 123 -8.42 -9.11 -13.06
CA GLU A 123 -8.90 -10.34 -13.70
C GLU A 123 -8.56 -11.62 -12.92
N THR A 124 -7.46 -11.62 -12.16
CA THR A 124 -7.07 -12.80 -11.36
C THR A 124 -7.89 -12.96 -10.09
N SER A 125 -8.41 -11.85 -9.54
CA SER A 125 -9.35 -11.88 -8.40
C SER A 125 -10.69 -12.51 -8.77
N THR A 126 -11.14 -12.32 -10.02
CA THR A 126 -12.42 -12.84 -10.50
C THR A 126 -12.36 -14.30 -10.97
N ARG A 127 -11.22 -14.79 -11.50
CA ARG A 127 -11.12 -16.21 -11.90
C ARG A 127 -11.12 -17.21 -10.73
N HIS A 128 -10.70 -16.81 -9.54
CA HIS A 128 -10.66 -17.72 -8.39
C HIS A 128 -12.05 -18.02 -7.79
N LEU A 129 -13.08 -17.23 -8.13
CA LEU A 129 -14.45 -17.45 -7.65
C LEU A 129 -15.28 -18.41 -8.54
N SER A 130 -14.81 -18.75 -9.74
CA SER A 130 -15.60 -19.50 -10.73
C SER A 130 -15.28 -21.01 -10.80
N GLN A 131 -14.37 -21.53 -9.99
CA GLN A 131 -13.99 -22.96 -10.06
C GLN A 131 -14.58 -23.87 -8.98
N GLU A 132 -15.42 -23.34 -8.08
CA GLU A 132 -16.06 -24.14 -7.01
C GLU A 132 -17.57 -24.35 -7.24
N THR A 133 -18.00 -24.66 -8.47
CA THR A 133 -19.32 -25.28 -8.70
C THR A 133 -19.22 -26.26 -9.87
N ASN A 134 -18.76 -27.49 -9.64
CA ASN A 134 -19.22 -28.68 -10.37
C ASN A 134 -18.58 -29.96 -9.83
N GLY A 135 -19.44 -30.88 -9.35
CA GLY A 135 -19.13 -32.22 -8.85
C GLY A 135 -19.14 -32.25 -7.32
N VAL A 136 -19.99 -32.99 -6.63
CA VAL A 136 -20.87 -34.15 -6.93
C VAL A 136 -22.16 -34.02 -6.13
#